data_AF-A0A161MBD9-F1
#
_entry.id   AF-A0A161MBD9-F1
#
_cell.length_a   1.000
_cell.length_b   1.000
_cell.length_c   1.000
_cell.angle_alpha   90.00
_cell.angle_beta   90.00
_cell.angle_gamma   90.00
#
_symmetry.space_group_name_H-M   'P 1'
#
loop_
_entity.id
_entity.type
_entity.pdbx_description
1 polymer ?
#
loop_
_entity_poly.entity_id
_entity_poly.type
_entity_poly.pdbx_seq_one_letter_code
_entity_poly.pdbx_strand_id
1 'polypeptide(L)'
;EKPRKTTFIKFWCNKDSDSTHFITPKFDERGLPWLFRDQKHLFVELDKFVVNLKGRNNTIERSSSQSSVIIPFERTFRSLENRPDSNTPELEAFNYCGCGWPDHMLIAKGTPDGFPCTLFVMVSNFNDDRVNQPGGAGEPGCSDAASYCGLKDSLYPDKRSMGFPFDRQARSGV
;
A
#
# COMPACT_ATOMS: atom_id res chain seq x y z
N GLU A 1 12.86 16.29 12.23
CA GLU A 1 12.69 14.97 11.59
C GLU A 1 11.62 14.19 12.38
N LYS A 2 10.49 13.82 11.77
CA LYS A 2 9.55 12.89 12.44
C LYS A 2 10.17 11.48 12.38
N PRO A 3 10.09 10.67 13.45
CA PRO A 3 10.63 9.32 13.43
C PRO A 3 9.90 8.49 12.37
N ARG A 4 10.65 7.89 11.44
CA ARG A 4 10.10 6.93 10.49
C ARG A 4 9.61 5.71 11.26
N LYS A 5 8.43 5.21 10.91
CA LYS A 5 7.88 4.01 11.53
C LYS A 5 8.35 2.79 10.75
N THR A 6 8.80 1.78 11.48
CA THR A 6 9.20 0.48 10.93
C THR A 6 8.28 -0.58 11.49
N THR A 7 7.72 -1.40 10.61
CA THR A 7 6.88 -2.52 11.00
C THR A 7 7.73 -3.79 11.02
N PHE A 8 7.64 -4.53 12.13
CA PHE A 8 8.29 -5.83 12.30
C PHE A 8 7.23 -6.92 12.41
N ILE A 9 7.26 -7.89 11.51
CA ILE A 9 6.30 -9.00 11.52
C ILE A 9 7.03 -10.32 11.36
N LYS A 10 6.67 -11.31 12.18
CA LYS A 10 7.27 -12.64 12.15
C LYS A 10 6.33 -13.64 11.50
N PHE A 11 6.81 -14.33 10.47
CA PHE A 11 6.07 -15.39 9.77
C PHE A 11 6.91 -16.65 9.62
N TRP A 12 6.25 -17.80 9.64
CA TRP A 12 6.85 -19.10 9.37
C TRP A 12 6.20 -19.70 8.12
N CYS A 13 6.87 -19.58 6.97
CA CYS A 13 6.38 -20.09 5.68
C CYS A 13 7.55 -20.24 4.70
N ASN A 14 7.54 -21.24 3.82
CA ASN A 14 8.58 -21.43 2.80
C ASN A 14 8.07 -21.17 1.38
N LYS A 15 7.54 -19.96 1.12
CA LYS A 15 6.96 -19.57 -0.17
C LYS A 15 7.09 -18.06 -0.39
N ASP A 16 7.19 -17.67 -1.66
CA ASP A 16 6.94 -16.29 -2.06
C ASP A 16 5.51 -15.91 -1.71
N SER A 17 5.37 -14.80 -0.98
CA SER A 17 4.10 -14.35 -0.45
C SER A 17 3.93 -12.87 -0.72
N ASP A 18 2.69 -12.44 -0.97
CA ASP A 18 2.34 -11.03 -1.01
C ASP A 18 1.85 -10.61 0.38
N SER A 19 2.37 -9.49 0.89
CA SER A 19 2.08 -8.99 2.23
C SER A 19 1.37 -7.64 2.12
N THR A 20 0.09 -7.62 2.51
CA THR A 20 -0.74 -6.41 2.46
C THR A 20 -1.07 -5.93 3.87
N HIS A 21 -0.87 -4.64 4.11
CA HIS A 21 -1.06 -3.99 5.40
C HIS A 21 -2.19 -2.97 5.32
N PHE A 22 -3.08 -3.00 6.31
CA PHE A 22 -4.19 -2.06 6.43
C PHE A 22 -4.29 -1.51 7.84
N ILE A 23 -4.85 -0.31 7.97
CA ILE A 23 -5.16 0.30 9.26
C ILE A 23 -6.60 0.79 9.31
N THR A 24 -7.24 0.64 10.46
CA THR A 24 -8.60 1.14 10.71
C THR A 24 -8.71 1.71 12.13
N PRO A 25 -9.59 2.69 12.39
CA PRO A 25 -9.98 3.04 13.76
C PRO A 25 -10.55 1.83 14.50
N LYS A 26 -10.24 1.74 15.80
CA LYS A 26 -10.77 0.67 16.68
C LYS A 26 -12.16 0.99 17.22
N PHE A 27 -12.45 2.27 17.47
CA PHE A 27 -13.68 2.74 18.10
C PHE A 27 -14.41 3.76 17.22
N ASP A 28 -15.72 3.85 17.38
CA ASP A 28 -16.57 4.90 16.81
C ASP A 28 -16.45 6.20 17.62
N GLU A 29 -17.15 7.26 17.18
CA GLU A 29 -17.17 8.56 17.85
C GLU A 29 -17.75 8.53 19.27
N ARG A 30 -18.46 7.46 19.64
CA ARG A 30 -19.04 7.24 20.97
C ARG A 30 -18.15 6.36 21.86
N GLY A 31 -17.00 5.91 21.34
CA GLY A 31 -16.07 5.03 22.05
C GLY A 31 -16.49 3.56 22.03
N LEU A 32 -17.45 3.16 21.20
CA LEU A 32 -17.88 1.77 21.05
C LEU A 32 -17.02 1.06 20.00
N PRO A 33 -16.70 -0.23 20.17
CA PRO A 33 -15.98 -0.99 19.16
C PRO A 33 -16.81 -1.10 17.88
N TRP A 34 -16.16 -0.94 16.73
CA TRP A 34 -16.83 -1.13 15.44
C TRP A 34 -17.27 -2.58 15.25
N LEU A 35 -18.46 -2.76 14.67
CA LEU A 35 -18.83 -4.04 14.06
C LEU A 35 -17.99 -4.24 12.80
N PHE A 36 -17.44 -5.44 12.60
CA PHE A 36 -16.56 -5.71 11.47
C PHE A 36 -17.21 -5.40 10.11
N ARG A 37 -18.51 -5.66 9.95
CA ARG A 37 -19.28 -5.31 8.75
C ARG A 37 -19.14 -3.85 8.36
N ASP A 38 -19.12 -2.96 9.34
CA ASP A 38 -19.06 -1.52 9.11
C ASP A 38 -17.59 -1.05 9.12
N GLN A 39 -16.76 -1.64 10.00
CA GLN A 39 -15.32 -1.38 10.09
C GLN A 39 -14.58 -1.69 8.78
N LYS A 40 -15.03 -2.69 8.02
CA LYS A 40 -14.38 -3.11 6.75
C LYS A 40 -14.23 -1.95 5.75
N HIS A 41 -15.13 -0.96 5.81
CA HIS A 41 -15.11 0.21 4.94
C HIS A 41 -14.13 1.30 5.38
N LEU A 42 -13.57 1.18 6.58
CA LEU A 42 -12.65 2.16 7.17
C LEU A 42 -11.18 1.72 7.09
N PHE A 43 -10.91 0.54 6.53
CA PHE A 43 -9.55 0.07 6.31
C PHE A 43 -8.89 0.86 5.19
N VAL A 44 -7.77 1.49 5.53
CA VAL A 44 -6.89 2.19 4.60
C VAL A 44 -5.68 1.31 4.34
N GLU A 45 -5.35 1.08 3.07
CA GLU A 45 -4.14 0.34 2.67
C GLU A 45 -2.90 1.18 3.01
N LEU A 46 -1.94 0.56 3.70
CA LEU A 46 -0.68 1.18 4.09
C LEU A 46 0.48 0.74 3.21
N ASP A 47 0.52 -0.53 2.82
CA ASP A 47 1.62 -1.09 2.03
C ASP A 47 1.22 -2.44 1.44
N LYS A 48 1.75 -2.76 0.26
CA LYS A 48 1.65 -4.05 -0.40
C LYS A 48 2.99 -4.40 -1.04
N PHE A 49 3.58 -5.52 -0.66
CA PHE A 49 4.88 -5.94 -1.18
C PHE A 49 5.11 -7.44 -1.13
N VAL A 50 5.90 -7.90 -2.10
CA VAL A 50 6.32 -9.30 -2.21
C VAL A 50 7.45 -9.59 -1.23
N VAL A 51 7.33 -10.71 -0.52
CA VAL A 51 8.33 -11.24 0.39
C VAL A 51 8.68 -12.68 0.07
N ASN A 52 9.98 -12.98 0.04
CA ASN A 52 10.46 -14.36 -0.04
C ASN A 52 10.60 -14.91 1.39
N LEU A 53 9.70 -15.82 1.77
CA LEU A 53 9.73 -16.46 3.08
C LEU A 53 10.47 -17.80 2.99
N LYS A 54 11.43 -18.03 3.90
CA LYS A 54 12.18 -19.28 4.02
C LYS A 54 11.50 -20.20 5.04
N GLY A 55 11.71 -21.52 4.94
CA GLY A 55 11.15 -22.53 5.86
C GLY A 55 11.59 -22.49 7.34
N ARG A 56 11.94 -21.32 7.86
CA ARG A 56 12.27 -21.01 9.25
C ARG A 56 11.49 -19.77 9.70
N ASN A 57 11.73 -19.31 10.92
CA ASN A 57 11.18 -18.04 11.38
C ASN A 57 11.77 -16.90 10.55
N ASN A 58 10.94 -16.23 9.77
CA ASN A 58 11.30 -15.01 9.05
C ASN A 58 10.83 -13.82 9.86
N THR A 59 11.69 -12.81 10.00
CA THR A 59 11.30 -11.48 10.49
C THR A 59 11.32 -10.55 9.29
N ILE A 60 10.16 -10.01 8.94
CA ILE A 60 10.01 -9.02 7.90
C ILE A 60 10.13 -7.66 8.55
N GLU A 61 11.08 -6.86 8.06
CA GLU A 61 11.24 -5.46 8.43
C GLU A 61 10.90 -4.61 7.21
N ARG A 62 9.96 -3.68 7.40
CA ARG A 62 9.54 -2.76 6.34
C ARG A 62 9.49 -1.34 6.86
N SER A 63 10.25 -0.46 6.23
CA SER A 63 10.21 0.97 6.51
C SER A 63 8.98 1.60 5.86
N SER A 64 8.30 2.50 6.58
CA SER A 64 7.21 3.33 6.05
C SER A 64 7.59 4.06 4.75
N SER A 65 8.85 4.47 4.61
CA SER A 65 9.33 5.17 3.40
C SER A 65 9.40 4.29 2.15
N GLN A 66 9.19 2.98 2.28
CA GLN A 66 9.17 2.04 1.16
C GLN A 66 7.73 1.64 0.78
N SER A 67 6.71 2.26 1.39
CA SER A 67 5.33 1.89 1.12
C SER A 67 4.98 2.02 -0.37
N SER A 68 4.28 1.01 -0.91
CA SER A 68 3.78 0.95 -2.29
C SER A 68 2.62 1.93 -2.57
N VAL A 69 2.20 2.69 -1.56
CA VAL A 69 1.09 3.65 -1.63
C VAL A 69 1.61 5.08 -1.79
N ILE A 70 2.82 5.36 -1.32
CA ILE A 70 3.32 6.72 -1.13
C ILE A 70 4.30 7.18 -2.21
N ILE A 71 4.42 8.49 -2.35
CA ILE A 71 5.50 9.16 -3.07
C ILE A 71 6.29 10.07 -2.12
N PRO A 72 7.60 10.28 -2.39
CA PRO A 72 8.42 11.23 -1.64
C PRO A 72 7.84 12.66 -1.66
N PHE A 73 8.10 13.42 -0.59
CA PHE A 73 7.66 14.80 -0.45
C PHE A 73 8.13 15.67 -1.62
N GLU A 74 9.37 15.48 -2.07
CA GLU A 74 9.98 16.23 -3.17
C GLU A 74 9.23 16.04 -4.49
N ARG A 75 8.60 14.87 -4.70
CA ARG A 75 7.76 14.62 -5.89
C ARG A 75 6.39 15.25 -5.75
N THR A 76 5.83 15.26 -4.53
CA THR A 76 4.53 15.88 -4.23
C THR A 76 4.58 17.40 -4.45
N PHE A 77 5.65 18.04 -3.99
CA PHE A 77 5.85 19.50 -4.06
C PHE A 77 6.90 19.91 -5.10
N ARG A 78 7.08 19.11 -6.16
CA ARG A 78 8.07 19.39 -7.20
C ARG A 78 7.80 20.74 -7.89
N SER A 79 8.86 21.45 -8.24
CA SER A 79 8.75 22.65 -9.08
C SER A 79 8.23 22.29 -10.47
N LEU A 80 7.34 23.12 -11.00
CA LEU A 80 6.83 23.03 -12.37
C LEU A 80 7.63 23.90 -13.35
N GLU A 81 8.66 24.61 -12.88
CA GLU A 81 9.50 25.49 -13.72
C GLU A 81 10.26 24.70 -14.79
N ASN A 82 10.69 23.47 -14.47
CA ASN A 82 11.36 22.55 -15.40
C ASN A 82 10.40 21.50 -15.99
N ARG A 83 9.10 21.81 -16.05
CA ARG A 83 8.11 20.91 -16.64
C ARG A 83 8.42 20.74 -18.15
N PRO A 84 8.51 19.50 -18.67
CA PRO A 84 8.71 19.27 -20.10
C PRO A 84 7.60 19.90 -20.94
N ASP A 85 7.92 20.26 -22.18
CA ASP A 85 6.97 20.85 -23.13
C ASP A 85 5.75 19.97 -23.39
N SER A 86 4.68 20.60 -23.87
CA SER A 86 3.43 19.89 -24.21
C SER A 86 3.67 18.90 -25.35
N ASN A 87 3.00 17.73 -25.30
CA ASN A 87 3.08 16.63 -26.29
C ASN A 87 4.43 15.89 -26.38
N THR A 88 5.23 15.88 -25.30
CA THR A 88 6.44 15.04 -25.24
C THR A 88 6.20 13.77 -24.39
N PRO A 89 6.79 12.62 -24.73
CA PRO A 89 6.74 11.42 -23.90
C PRO A 89 7.28 11.65 -22.47
N GLU A 90 8.22 12.59 -22.33
CA GLU A 90 8.80 13.00 -21.06
C GLU A 90 7.76 13.69 -20.15
N LEU A 91 6.82 14.45 -20.72
CA LEU A 91 5.72 15.05 -19.95
C LEU A 91 4.78 13.98 -19.39
N GLU A 92 4.49 12.94 -20.16
CA GLU A 92 3.65 11.83 -19.69
C GLU A 92 4.30 11.06 -18.55
N ALA A 93 5.59 10.74 -18.69
CA ALA A 93 6.37 10.13 -17.62
C ALA A 93 6.43 11.04 -16.39
N PHE A 94 6.67 12.34 -16.60
CA PHE A 94 6.66 13.33 -15.53
C PHE A 94 5.32 13.34 -14.79
N ASN A 95 4.19 13.43 -15.49
CA ASN A 95 2.87 13.45 -14.85
C ASN A 95 2.58 12.14 -14.12
N TYR A 96 2.88 10.99 -14.73
CA TYR A 96 2.67 9.68 -14.13
C TYR A 96 3.44 9.50 -12.81
N CYS A 97 4.71 9.92 -12.79
CA CYS A 97 5.56 9.89 -11.60
C CYS A 97 5.08 10.78 -10.44
N GLY A 98 4.14 11.69 -10.71
CA GLY A 98 3.49 12.51 -9.70
C GLY A 98 2.27 11.84 -9.07
N CYS A 99 1.81 10.70 -9.59
CA CYS A 99 0.73 9.94 -8.99
C CYS A 99 1.24 9.19 -7.76
N GLY A 100 0.56 9.39 -6.63
CA GLY A 100 0.75 8.63 -5.41
C GLY A 100 0.32 9.40 -4.18
N TRP A 101 0.24 8.73 -3.05
CA TRP A 101 -0.17 9.36 -1.80
C TRP A 101 1.02 10.12 -1.18
N PRO A 102 0.84 11.33 -0.64
CA PRO A 102 1.95 12.01 0.02
C PRO A 102 2.44 11.23 1.23
N ASP A 103 3.76 11.00 1.35
CA ASP A 103 4.39 10.27 2.49
C ASP A 103 3.90 10.79 3.86
N HIS A 104 3.87 12.11 4.02
CA HIS A 104 3.45 12.77 5.25
C HIS A 104 1.94 12.63 5.58
N MET A 105 1.15 12.02 4.70
CA MET A 105 -0.28 11.74 4.88
C MET A 105 -0.60 10.24 4.95
N LEU A 106 0.39 9.36 5.02
CA LEU A 106 0.19 7.90 5.03
C LEU A 106 -0.71 7.40 6.18
N ILE A 107 -0.63 8.05 7.34
CA ILE A 107 -1.40 7.68 8.53
C ILE A 107 -2.27 8.86 8.95
N ALA A 108 -3.49 8.56 9.39
CA ALA A 108 -4.39 9.55 9.96
C ALA A 108 -3.72 10.33 11.11
N LYS A 109 -4.09 11.61 11.24
CA LYS A 109 -3.52 12.55 12.23
C LYS A 109 -3.59 12.03 13.67
N GLY A 110 -4.68 11.34 14.02
CA GLY A 110 -4.97 10.94 15.39
C GLY A 110 -5.25 12.13 16.32
N THR A 111 -5.14 11.89 17.62
CA THR A 111 -5.36 12.85 18.70
C THR A 111 -4.10 12.99 19.57
N PRO A 112 -3.95 14.09 20.33
CA PRO A 112 -2.84 14.27 21.27
C PRO A 112 -2.75 13.14 22.31
N ASP A 113 -3.91 12.63 22.75
CA ASP A 113 -4.01 11.55 23.75
C ASP A 113 -3.79 10.15 23.16
N GLY A 114 -3.56 10.07 21.84
CA GLY A 114 -3.46 8.82 21.10
C GLY A 114 -4.81 8.37 20.53
N PHE A 115 -4.75 7.82 19.31
CA PHE A 115 -5.93 7.35 18.59
C PHE A 115 -5.83 5.84 18.36
N PRO A 116 -6.63 5.02 19.07
CA PRO A 116 -6.55 3.57 18.96
C PRO A 116 -6.96 3.08 17.56
N CYS A 117 -6.02 2.43 16.89
CA CYS A 117 -6.23 1.80 15.59
C CYS A 117 -5.92 0.30 15.65
N THR A 118 -6.55 -0.45 14.75
CA THR A 118 -6.22 -1.84 14.47
C THR A 118 -5.33 -1.87 13.22
N LEU A 119 -4.12 -2.43 13.37
CA LEU A 119 -3.28 -2.79 12.23
C LEU A 119 -3.63 -4.22 11.82
N PHE A 120 -4.04 -4.39 10.57
CA PHE A 120 -4.34 -5.69 9.98
C PHE A 120 -3.28 -6.01 8.92
N VAL A 121 -2.77 -7.24 8.96
CA VAL A 121 -1.77 -7.70 8.00
C VAL A 121 -2.22 -9.03 7.45
N MET A 122 -2.30 -9.09 6.12
CA MET A 122 -2.63 -10.29 5.38
C MET A 122 -1.42 -10.74 4.58
N VAL A 123 -1.18 -12.05 4.61
CA VAL A 123 -0.18 -12.69 3.75
C VAL A 123 -0.89 -13.69 2.85
N SER A 124 -0.73 -13.53 1.55
CA SER A 124 -1.29 -14.39 0.51
C SER A 124 -0.20 -15.00 -0.37
N ASN A 125 -0.55 -16.01 -1.16
CA ASN A 125 0.40 -16.72 -2.00
C ASN A 125 0.66 -15.91 -3.28
N PHE A 126 1.89 -15.41 -3.43
CA PHE A 126 2.27 -14.56 -4.55
C PHE A 126 2.00 -15.19 -5.92
N ASN A 127 2.14 -16.52 -6.05
CA ASN A 127 1.92 -17.19 -7.33
C ASN A 127 0.45 -17.14 -7.80
N ASP A 128 -0.49 -17.04 -6.86
CA ASP A 128 -1.92 -16.92 -7.16
C ASP A 128 -2.31 -15.47 -7.46
N ASP A 129 -1.55 -14.52 -6.91
CA ASP A 129 -1.84 -13.09 -6.96
C ASP A 129 -1.15 -12.39 -8.15
N ARG A 130 0.02 -12.87 -8.61
CA ARG A 130 0.78 -12.24 -9.69
C ARG A 130 0.02 -12.19 -11.03
N VAL A 131 0.15 -11.08 -11.75
CA VAL A 131 -0.30 -10.92 -13.13
C VAL A 131 0.88 -11.05 -14.10
N ASN A 132 0.72 -11.84 -15.16
CA ASN A 132 1.70 -11.91 -16.24
C ASN A 132 1.56 -10.64 -17.10
N GLN A 133 2.64 -9.87 -17.23
CA GLN A 133 2.66 -8.64 -18.03
C GLN A 133 2.97 -8.98 -19.50
N PRO A 134 1.99 -8.89 -20.43
CA PRO A 134 2.25 -9.14 -21.84
C PRO A 134 3.11 -8.00 -22.41
N GLY A 135 4.37 -8.30 -22.77
CA GLY A 135 5.34 -7.31 -23.25
C GLY A 135 6.46 -6.96 -22.27
N GLY A 136 6.47 -7.57 -21.07
CA GLY A 136 7.37 -7.22 -19.97
C GLY A 136 6.70 -6.26 -18.99
N ALA A 137 7.22 -6.17 -17.76
CA ALA A 137 6.81 -5.07 -16.87
C ALA A 137 7.21 -3.76 -17.57
N GLY A 138 6.28 -2.82 -17.73
CA GLY A 138 6.51 -1.55 -18.42
C GLY A 138 7.74 -0.81 -17.91
N GLU A 139 8.16 0.19 -18.69
CA GLU A 139 9.31 1.07 -18.44
C GLU A 139 9.62 1.25 -16.94
N PRO A 140 10.87 1.03 -16.48
CA PRO A 140 11.27 1.21 -15.09
C PRO A 140 11.22 2.69 -14.70
N GLY A 141 10.01 3.19 -14.47
CA GLY A 141 9.72 4.58 -14.16
C GLY A 141 8.52 4.65 -13.24
N CYS A 142 8.77 4.92 -11.96
CA CYS A 142 7.76 5.31 -10.98
C CYS A 142 6.69 4.24 -10.65
N SER A 143 7.14 3.04 -10.29
CA SER A 143 6.31 1.99 -9.69
C SER A 143 6.14 2.13 -8.17
N ASP A 144 6.66 3.21 -7.57
CA ASP A 144 6.68 3.41 -6.12
C ASP A 144 5.27 3.47 -5.50
N ALA A 145 4.28 3.99 -6.24
CA ALA A 145 2.90 4.14 -5.78
C ALA A 145 1.94 3.16 -6.48
N ALA A 146 2.42 1.97 -6.87
CA ALA A 146 1.67 1.04 -7.69
C ALA A 146 0.33 0.59 -7.07
N SER A 147 0.18 0.63 -5.73
CA SER A 147 -1.10 0.27 -5.07
C SER A 147 -2.27 1.14 -5.50
N TYR A 148 -2.07 2.46 -5.68
CA TYR A 148 -3.15 3.38 -6.06
C TYR A 148 -3.03 3.89 -7.50
N CYS A 149 -1.82 3.88 -8.06
CA CYS A 149 -1.53 4.44 -9.38
C CYS A 149 -1.33 3.39 -10.46
N GLY A 150 -1.21 2.11 -10.09
CA GLY A 150 -0.94 1.03 -11.02
C GLY A 150 0.48 1.09 -11.60
N LEU A 151 0.63 0.51 -12.78
CA LEU A 151 1.88 0.50 -13.55
C LEU A 151 1.61 1.13 -14.92
N LYS A 152 2.53 1.97 -15.40
CA LYS A 152 2.39 2.63 -16.70
C LYS A 152 2.42 1.59 -17.81
N ASP A 153 1.47 1.68 -18.75
CA ASP A 153 1.33 0.80 -19.93
C ASP A 153 1.36 -0.70 -19.60
N SER A 154 0.93 -1.06 -18.39
CA SER A 154 1.00 -2.41 -17.84
C SER A 154 -0.30 -2.78 -17.13
N LEU A 155 -0.56 -4.07 -17.00
CA LEU A 155 -1.66 -4.56 -16.19
C LEU A 155 -1.39 -4.25 -14.71
N TYR A 156 -2.46 -4.06 -13.94
CA TYR A 156 -2.33 -3.94 -12.50
C TYR A 156 -1.65 -5.20 -11.92
N PRO A 157 -0.62 -5.08 -11.06
CA PRO A 157 0.28 -6.19 -10.73
C PRO A 157 -0.30 -7.25 -9.79
N ASP A 158 -1.58 -7.12 -9.41
CA ASP A 158 -2.29 -8.03 -8.50
C ASP A 158 -3.63 -8.47 -9.12
N LYS A 159 -3.89 -9.78 -9.14
CA LYS A 159 -5.14 -10.39 -9.63
C LYS A 159 -6.31 -10.24 -8.68
N ARG A 160 -6.05 -9.95 -7.40
CA ARG A 160 -7.10 -9.76 -6.39
C ARG A 160 -7.86 -8.47 -6.65
N SER A 161 -9.10 -8.44 -6.16
CA SER A 161 -9.88 -7.21 -6.13
C SER A 161 -9.16 -6.16 -5.27
N MET A 162 -9.12 -4.92 -5.73
CA MET A 162 -8.58 -3.82 -4.92
C MET A 162 -9.33 -3.75 -3.57
N GLY A 163 -8.58 -3.63 -2.48
CA GLY A 163 -9.13 -3.67 -1.11
C GLY A 163 -9.40 -5.07 -0.56
N PHE A 164 -9.05 -6.16 -1.27
CA PHE A 164 -9.06 -7.50 -0.71
C PHE A 164 -8.22 -7.58 0.59
N PRO A 165 -8.72 -8.21 1.67
CA PRO A 165 -9.91 -9.06 1.76
C PRO A 165 -11.21 -8.34 2.19
N PHE A 166 -11.20 -7.01 2.26
CA PHE A 166 -12.30 -6.20 2.76
C PHE A 166 -13.32 -5.79 1.70
N ASP A 167 -13.10 -6.18 0.43
CA ASP A 167 -14.02 -5.96 -0.68
C ASP A 167 -15.38 -6.66 -0.44
N ARG A 168 -15.38 -7.84 0.19
CA ARG A 168 -16.58 -8.68 0.37
C ARG A 168 -17.22 -8.52 1.74
N GLN A 169 -18.47 -8.97 1.86
CA GLN A 169 -19.14 -9.09 3.16
C GLN A 169 -18.50 -10.21 3.98
N ALA A 170 -18.37 -9.96 5.27
CA ALA A 170 -17.85 -10.94 6.21
C ALA A 170 -18.81 -12.12 6.36
N ARG A 171 -18.27 -13.30 6.67
CA ARG A 171 -19.11 -14.44 7.04
C ARG A 171 -19.76 -14.17 8.41
N SER A 172 -20.88 -14.82 8.68
CA SER A 172 -21.48 -14.76 10.01
C SER A 172 -20.53 -15.38 11.05
N GLY A 173 -20.26 -14.66 12.15
CA GLY A 173 -19.47 -15.16 13.29
C GLY A 173 -18.00 -14.74 13.35
N VAL A 174 -17.58 -13.78 12.52
CA VAL A 174 -16.29 -13.06 12.64
C VAL A 174 -16.50 -11.65 13.17
#